data_AF-A0AA40G402-F1
#
_entry.id   AF-A0AA40G402-F1
#
_cell.length_a   1.000
_cell.length_b   1.000
_cell.length_c   1.000
_cell.angle_alpha   90.00
_cell.angle_beta   90.00
_cell.angle_gamma   90.00
#
_symmetry.space_group_name_H-M   'P 1'
#
loop_
_entity.id
_entity.type
_entity.pdbx_description
1 polymer ?
#
loop_
_entity_poly.entity_id
_entity_poly.type
_entity_poly.pdbx_seq_one_letter_code
_entity_poly.pdbx_strand_id
1 'polypeptide(L)'
;MVVGLCAAVPQYYISSGFLYQHPANVLNSAVEDTLPNELRNDFYKNPLIAARLAKESWLLNKETQVIDRETDKIPREKVYNVLRNAGLVRK
;
A
#
# COMPACT_ATOMS: atom_id res chain seq x y z
N MET A 1 -53.32 -10.28 -7.16
CA MET A 1 -52.36 -10.01 -6.08
C MET A 1 -50.99 -10.40 -6.62
N VAL A 2 -50.21 -9.42 -7.09
CA VAL A 2 -48.90 -9.67 -7.72
C VAL A 2 -47.86 -9.71 -6.61
N VAL A 3 -47.31 -10.89 -6.34
CA VAL A 3 -46.21 -11.06 -5.38
C VAL A 3 -44.93 -10.65 -6.12
N GLY A 4 -44.50 -9.41 -5.93
CA GLY A 4 -43.22 -8.93 -6.43
C GLY A 4 -42.09 -9.57 -5.63
N LEU A 5 -41.38 -10.52 -6.23
CA LEU A 5 -40.12 -11.04 -5.72
C LEU A 5 -39.09 -9.91 -5.78
N CYS A 6 -38.84 -9.24 -4.65
CA CYS A 6 -37.63 -8.45 -4.47
C CYS A 6 -36.43 -9.39 -4.51
N ALA A 7 -35.86 -9.59 -5.70
CA ALA A 7 -34.54 -10.17 -5.85
C ALA A 7 -33.53 -9.17 -5.27
N ALA A 8 -33.19 -9.35 -4.00
CA ALA A 8 -32.02 -8.70 -3.41
C ALA A 8 -30.81 -9.13 -4.27
N VAL A 9 -30.25 -8.15 -4.99
CA VAL A 9 -29.05 -8.35 -5.80
C VAL A 9 -28.00 -9.00 -4.90
N PRO A 10 -27.46 -10.18 -5.25
CA PRO A 10 -26.45 -10.82 -4.42
C PRO A 10 -25.28 -9.85 -4.29
N GLN A 11 -24.88 -9.63 -3.04
CA GLN A 11 -23.79 -8.75 -2.65
C GLN A 11 -22.60 -9.01 -3.58
N TYR A 12 -22.18 -7.95 -4.26
CA TYR A 12 -21.03 -7.85 -5.14
C TYR A 12 -20.01 -8.96 -4.87
N TYR A 13 -20.02 -9.98 -5.74
CA TYR A 13 -18.85 -10.82 -5.91
C TYR A 13 -17.77 -9.90 -6.46
N ILE A 14 -16.99 -9.29 -5.56
CA ILE A 14 -15.73 -8.67 -5.93
C ILE A 14 -14.90 -9.85 -6.41
N SER A 15 -14.90 -10.06 -7.73
CA SER A 15 -13.91 -10.90 -8.37
C SER A 15 -12.59 -10.48 -7.74
N SER A 16 -11.83 -11.44 -7.21
CA SER A 16 -10.46 -11.26 -6.75
C SER A 16 -9.56 -10.93 -7.95
N GLY A 17 -9.95 -9.90 -8.72
CA GLY A 17 -9.24 -9.36 -9.85
C GLY A 17 -7.93 -8.87 -9.31
N PHE A 18 -6.89 -9.64 -9.61
CA PHE A 18 -5.48 -9.40 -9.37
C PHE A 18 -5.21 -8.27 -8.37
N LEU A 19 -5.18 -8.61 -7.09
CA LEU A 19 -4.61 -7.76 -6.06
C LEU A 19 -3.11 -7.67 -6.36
N TYR A 20 -2.70 -6.61 -7.05
CA TYR A 20 -1.29 -6.37 -7.34
C TYR A 20 -0.62 -5.83 -6.07
N GLN A 21 0.65 -6.17 -5.87
CA GLN A 21 1.45 -5.52 -4.83
C GLN A 21 1.65 -4.04 -5.21
N HIS A 22 1.50 -3.12 -4.26
CA HIS A 22 1.74 -1.70 -4.50
C HIS A 22 3.17 -1.48 -5.05
N PRO A 23 3.37 -0.62 -6.09
CA PRO A 23 4.66 -0.46 -6.76
C PRO A 23 5.79 -0.04 -5.81
N ALA A 24 5.51 0.80 -4.82
CA ALA A 24 6.50 1.16 -3.79
C ALA A 24 7.01 -0.05 -2.98
N ASN A 25 6.16 -1.05 -2.71
CA ASN A 25 6.57 -2.26 -1.99
C ASN A 25 7.44 -3.16 -2.86
N VAL A 26 7.14 -3.24 -4.16
CA VAL A 26 7.97 -3.98 -5.13
C VAL A 26 9.36 -3.36 -5.23
N LEU A 27 9.44 -2.02 -5.35
CA LEU A 27 10.71 -1.30 -5.40
C LEU A 27 11.51 -1.46 -4.10
N ASN A 28 10.86 -1.33 -2.95
CA ASN A 28 11.53 -1.51 -1.66
C ASN A 28 12.09 -2.94 -1.52
N SER A 29 11.31 -3.96 -1.87
CA SER A 29 11.78 -5.35 -1.83
C SER A 29 13.00 -5.55 -2.73
N ALA A 30 12.97 -5.02 -3.95
CA ALA A 30 14.09 -5.14 -4.89
C ALA A 30 15.37 -4.46 -4.37
N VAL A 31 15.24 -3.28 -3.74
CA VAL A 31 16.39 -2.60 -3.11
C VAL A 31 16.91 -3.40 -1.92
N GLU A 32 16.02 -3.88 -1.04
CA GLU A 32 16.37 -4.68 0.14
C GLU A 32 17.06 -5.99 -0.22
N ASP A 33 16.75 -6.58 -1.38
CA ASP A 33 17.42 -7.78 -1.89
C ASP A 33 18.88 -7.53 -2.33
N THR A 34 19.25 -6.27 -2.61
CA THR A 34 20.64 -5.90 -2.94
C THR A 34 21.51 -5.67 -1.71
N LEU A 35 20.91 -5.53 -0.52
CA LEU A 35 21.63 -5.17 0.70
C LEU A 35 22.19 -6.42 1.41
N PRO A 36 23.38 -6.31 2.02
CA PRO A 36 23.87 -7.31 2.97
C PRO A 36 22.91 -7.46 4.16
N ASN A 37 22.85 -8.66 4.74
CA ASN A 37 21.89 -8.99 5.79
C ASN A 37 22.01 -8.07 7.03
N GLU A 38 23.17 -7.50 7.29
CA GLU A 38 23.39 -6.56 8.39
C GLU A 38 22.67 -5.22 8.17
N LEU A 39 22.51 -4.82 6.91
CA LEU A 39 21.88 -3.55 6.51
C LEU A 39 20.42 -3.71 6.06
N ARG A 40 19.98 -4.95 5.83
CA ARG A 40 18.58 -5.25 5.52
C ARG A 40 17.68 -4.92 6.70
N ASN A 41 16.50 -4.41 6.39
CA ASN A 41 15.45 -4.21 7.38
C ASN A 41 14.98 -5.56 7.95
N ASP A 42 14.80 -5.63 9.27
CA ASP A 42 14.41 -6.85 10.01
C ASP A 42 13.13 -7.50 9.48
N PHE A 43 12.22 -6.72 8.92
CA PHE A 43 11.00 -7.26 8.31
C PHE A 43 11.27 -8.19 7.11
N TYR A 44 12.32 -7.91 6.34
CA TYR A 44 12.69 -8.72 5.17
C TYR A 44 13.56 -9.93 5.53
N LYS A 45 14.10 -9.98 6.76
CA LYS A 45 14.88 -11.13 7.25
C LYS A 45 13.99 -12.33 7.53
N ASN A 46 12.73 -12.09 7.91
CA ASN A 46 11.75 -13.14 8.15
C ASN A 46 10.88 -13.34 6.89
N PRO A 47 10.96 -14.51 6.22
CA PRO A 47 10.23 -14.74 4.97
C PRO A 47 8.71 -14.69 5.14
N LEU A 48 8.19 -15.03 6.32
CA LEU A 48 6.76 -14.96 6.62
C LEU A 48 6.27 -13.52 6.75
N ILE A 49 7.10 -12.63 7.31
CA ILE A 49 6.79 -11.21 7.45
C ILE A 49 6.91 -10.53 6.09
N ALA A 50 7.98 -10.80 5.34
CA ALA A 50 8.18 -10.31 3.98
C ALA A 50 6.99 -10.66 3.06
N ALA A 51 6.55 -11.93 3.09
CA ALA A 51 5.40 -12.40 2.31
C ALA A 51 4.06 -11.72 2.70
N ARG A 52 3.95 -11.21 3.94
CA ARG A 52 2.78 -10.45 4.40
C ARG A 52 2.88 -8.96 4.06
N LEU A 53 4.07 -8.37 4.10
CA LEU A 53 4.34 -7.00 3.62
C LEU A 53 4.09 -6.85 2.12
N ALA A 54 4.32 -7.92 1.36
CA ALA A 54 3.97 -7.99 -0.05
C ALA A 54 2.45 -7.99 -0.30
N LYS A 55 1.63 -8.27 0.72
CA LYS A 55 0.16 -8.20 0.64
C LYS A 55 -0.34 -6.83 1.09
N GLU A 56 -1.42 -6.38 0.47
CA GLU A 56 -2.08 -5.09 0.78
C GLU A 56 -2.47 -5.00 2.27
N SER A 57 -2.30 -3.81 2.86
CA SER A 57 -2.62 -3.51 4.28
C SER A 57 -4.11 -3.32 4.53
N TRP A 58 -4.92 -3.14 3.49
CA TRP A 58 -6.33 -2.81 3.62
C TRP A 58 -7.22 -3.97 3.17
N LEU A 59 -8.03 -4.45 4.10
CA LEU A 59 -8.70 -5.76 4.07
C LEU A 59 -10.14 -5.67 4.59
N LEU A 60 -10.75 -4.47 4.59
CA LEU A 60 -12.14 -4.28 4.98
C LEU A 60 -13.03 -3.99 3.79
N ASN A 61 -14.31 -4.35 3.94
CA ASN A 61 -15.33 -4.10 2.94
C ASN A 61 -15.44 -2.58 2.68
N LYS A 62 -15.32 -2.20 1.39
CA LYS A 62 -15.34 -0.82 0.83
C LYS A 62 -13.99 -0.09 0.76
N GLU A 63 -12.89 -0.74 1.08
CA GLU A 63 -11.55 -0.18 0.81
C GLU A 63 -11.13 -0.48 -0.63
N THR A 64 -10.53 0.51 -1.29
CA THR A 64 -9.99 0.38 -2.66
C THR A 64 -8.49 0.52 -2.63
N GLN A 65 -7.80 -0.36 -3.37
CA GLN A 65 -6.36 -0.22 -3.58
C GLN A 65 -6.04 1.16 -4.16
N VAL A 66 -5.18 1.91 -3.47
CA VAL A 66 -4.72 3.23 -3.93
C VAL A 66 -3.44 3.02 -4.73
N ILE A 67 -3.56 3.05 -6.07
CA ILE A 67 -2.43 2.86 -6.99
C ILE A 67 -1.71 4.19 -7.26
N ASP A 68 -2.47 5.27 -7.45
CA ASP A 68 -1.95 6.63 -7.68
C ASP A 68 -2.24 7.49 -6.44
N ARG A 69 -1.22 7.69 -5.60
CA ARG A 69 -1.35 8.53 -4.41
C ARG A 69 -1.04 9.97 -4.81
N GLU A 70 -1.94 10.90 -4.50
CA GLU A 70 -1.67 12.34 -4.67
C GLU A 70 -0.42 12.80 -3.91
N THR A 71 -0.08 12.12 -2.80
CA THR A 71 1.15 12.37 -2.04
C THR A 71 2.42 12.05 -2.84
N ASP A 72 2.39 11.07 -3.73
CA ASP A 72 3.57 10.68 -4.53
C ASP A 72 3.90 11.73 -5.59
N LYS A 73 2.91 12.56 -5.97
CA LYS A 73 3.07 13.71 -6.86
C LYS A 73 3.75 14.90 -6.19
N ILE A 74 3.87 14.90 -4.85
CA ILE A 74 4.50 15.99 -4.10
C ILE A 74 6.03 15.83 -4.17
N PRO A 75 6.77 16.80 -4.75
CA PRO A 75 8.23 16.73 -4.79
C PRO A 75 8.84 16.71 -3.38
N ARG A 76 9.85 15.87 -3.15
CA ARG A 76 10.51 15.72 -1.84
C ARG A 76 11.15 17.02 -1.35
N GLU A 77 11.66 17.84 -2.26
CA GLU A 77 12.17 19.18 -1.96
C GLU A 77 11.12 20.09 -1.32
N LYS A 78 9.87 20.01 -1.78
CA LYS A 78 8.76 20.79 -1.21
C LYS A 78 8.46 20.34 0.21
N VAL A 79 8.48 19.03 0.46
CA VAL A 79 8.34 18.48 1.82
C VAL A 79 9.47 18.98 2.73
N TYR A 80 10.71 18.91 2.26
CA TYR A 80 11.88 19.41 3.00
C TYR A 80 11.76 20.90 3.34
N ASN A 81 11.37 21.72 2.37
CA ASN A 81 11.19 23.17 2.58
C ASN A 81 10.13 23.48 3.64
N VAL A 82 9.01 22.77 3.63
CA VAL A 82 7.95 22.92 4.65
C VAL A 82 8.49 22.55 6.03
N LEU A 83 9.14 21.39 6.16
CA LEU A 83 9.68 20.92 7.45
C LEU A 83 10.78 21.85 7.99
N ARG A 84 11.64 22.36 7.11
CA ARG A 84 12.67 23.35 7.45
C ARG A 84 12.07 24.65 7.95
N ASN A 85 11.08 25.20 7.24
CA ASN A 85 10.42 26.44 7.63
C ASN A 85 9.62 26.29 8.93
N ALA A 86 9.12 25.09 9.23
CA ALA A 86 8.48 24.75 10.49
C ALA A 86 9.47 24.53 11.67
N GLY A 87 10.79 24.60 11.43
CA GLY A 87 11.81 24.37 12.45
C GLY A 87 12.00 22.90 12.86
N LEU A 88 11.47 21.95 12.07
CA LEU A 88 11.53 20.51 12.35
C LEU A 88 12.79 19.84 11.80
N VAL A 89 13.51 20.50 10.89
CA VAL A 89 14.75 20.01 10.29
C VAL A 89 15.84 21.04 10.49
N ARG A 90 16.98 20.59 11.04
CA ARG A 90 18.18 21.42 11.23
C ARG A 90 19.04 21.39 9.97
N LYS A 91 19.79 22.48 9.78
CA LYS A 91 20.73 22.65 8.68
C LYS A 91 22.01 21.86 8.93
#